data_AF-A0A949JYA6-F1
#
_entry.id   AF-A0A949JYA6-F1
#
_cell.length_a   1.000
_cell.length_b   1.000
_cell.length_c   1.000
_cell.angle_alpha   90.00
_cell.angle_beta   90.00
_cell.angle_gamma   90.00
#
_symmetry.space_group_name_H-M   'P 1'
#
loop_
_entity.id
_entity.type
_entity.pdbx_description
1 polymer ?
#
loop_
_entity_poly.entity_id
_entity_poly.type
_entity_poly.pdbx_seq_one_letter_code
_entity_poly.pdbx_strand_id
1 'polypeptide(L)'
;MVTTARASNRKATRGAALLLLLCVAISRLPGQEAGGQFVPEIISHSGSPLLLELSIPDPQGHVKAVTVESPVSHSSYQIPPDPDREAVQLTLSPFLAPGVYDLRVALQVDQEGELLQIESPARVGFVDFVFGRDNLRFGNNAEFTSLMGTFGEILAAWLDDRFEGISDVELVPLVDYMYQFFGRRSGRCYAFSGSEVRFWHWPELLPNYYDATYDLRAALVQTQREMNFLQIDMAFDHFLTGRHDLVQTPGEDPEGERREAILDEVWAIVSRISAGDPVVVGFIGSQLHHAMLVYGFIHRPESGTIDLLFANNWKSDQDLNLRSKNAEAVRVLLEQQGDSPTLEWWHSEGTRNYEIDRLFIVEVEREYEHDPDHLDRLIAARLGQLSDGHRAVLVVEDAAGAWLTNGEISTGYDRRRMHEEIDDVLFDRVNRTYRFEYPADSGLWLELVDDGGARILYFHPGEEPGMETAWIEETSAPAEGTTIRRRVSLETGDPIWQVVAEPDE
;
A
#
# COMPACT_ATOMS: atom_id res chain seq x y z
N MET A 1 72.59 7.16 1.21
CA MET A 1 71.59 7.71 0.27
C MET A 1 70.31 7.92 1.08
N VAL A 2 69.86 9.12 1.51
CA VAL A 2 69.99 10.49 0.92
C VAL A 2 69.41 10.51 -0.50
N THR A 3 68.39 11.27 -0.93
CA THR A 3 67.35 12.18 -0.34
C THR A 3 66.25 12.38 -1.43
N THR A 4 65.04 12.97 -1.26
CA THR A 4 64.44 13.81 -0.20
C THR A 4 62.89 13.69 -0.17
N ALA A 5 62.28 14.09 0.95
CA ALA A 5 60.88 14.47 1.11
C ALA A 5 60.41 15.68 0.26
N ARG A 6 59.08 15.78 0.03
CA ARG A 6 58.36 17.06 0.21
C ARG A 6 56.84 16.88 0.39
N ALA A 7 56.26 17.68 1.28
CA ALA A 7 54.83 17.74 1.55
C ALA A 7 54.30 19.18 1.47
N SER A 8 53.03 19.32 1.13
CA SER A 8 52.15 20.48 1.38
C SER A 8 50.72 20.03 1.06
N ASN A 9 49.70 20.04 1.93
CA ASN A 9 49.45 20.72 3.20
C ASN A 9 49.34 22.26 3.14
N ARG A 10 48.11 22.74 2.87
CA ARG A 10 47.48 23.97 3.41
C ARG A 10 45.96 23.73 3.39
N LYS A 11 45.34 23.61 4.57
CA LYS A 11 44.51 24.62 5.26
C LYS A 11 43.18 24.88 4.54
N ALA A 12 42.05 24.41 5.10
CA ALA A 12 41.24 25.08 6.15
C ALA A 12 40.43 26.26 5.58
N THR A 13 39.18 26.55 5.98
CA THR A 13 38.57 26.45 7.32
C THR A 13 37.04 26.66 7.23
N ARG A 14 36.28 26.19 8.23
CA ARG A 14 34.88 26.57 8.54
C ARG A 14 33.81 26.08 7.53
N GLY A 15 32.56 25.83 7.93
CA GLY A 15 31.94 26.00 9.26
C GLY A 15 30.92 24.90 9.58
N ALA A 16 30.33 24.99 10.76
CA ALA A 16 29.25 24.09 11.17
C ALA A 16 28.00 24.31 10.29
N ALA A 17 27.44 23.22 9.77
CA ALA A 17 26.03 23.11 9.39
C ALA A 17 25.40 22.19 10.45
N LEU A 18 24.87 22.76 11.52
CA LEU A 18 23.48 23.21 11.65
C LEU A 18 22.58 22.00 11.96
N LEU A 19 22.06 21.95 13.18
CA LEU A 19 20.98 21.03 13.55
C LEU A 19 19.81 21.27 12.59
N LEU A 20 19.35 20.21 11.92
CA LEU A 20 18.04 20.19 11.28
C LEU A 20 16.97 20.12 12.37
N LEU A 21 16.63 21.29 12.90
CA LEU A 21 15.31 21.54 13.49
C LEU A 21 14.30 21.37 12.36
N LEU A 22 13.53 20.28 12.42
CA LEU A 22 12.46 20.01 11.48
C LEU A 22 11.27 20.90 11.84
N CYS A 23 11.28 22.15 11.38
CA CYS A 23 10.08 22.98 11.42
C CYS A 23 9.06 22.36 10.46
N VAL A 24 8.03 21.71 11.02
CA VAL A 24 6.84 21.31 10.28
C VAL A 24 6.16 22.60 9.82
N ALA A 25 6.37 22.96 8.55
CA ALA A 25 5.72 24.09 7.94
C ALA A 25 4.23 23.72 7.72
N ILE A 26 3.41 23.96 8.74
CA ILE A 26 1.95 23.84 8.63
C ILE A 26 1.50 24.78 7.50
N SER A 27 1.14 24.19 6.36
CA SER A 27 0.61 24.90 5.21
C SER A 27 -0.74 25.52 5.55
N ARG A 28 -0.71 26.81 5.92
CA ARG A 28 -1.93 27.59 6.16
C ARG A 28 -2.79 27.57 4.90
N LEU A 29 -4.04 27.11 5.03
CA LEU A 29 -5.06 27.33 4.02
C LEU A 29 -5.18 28.84 3.74
N PRO A 30 -5.18 29.27 2.46
CA PRO A 30 -5.20 30.69 2.13
C PRO A 30 -6.60 31.27 2.37
N GLY A 31 -6.82 31.90 3.52
CA GLY A 31 -8.08 32.61 3.80
C GLY A 31 -8.34 33.04 5.25
N GLN A 32 -7.65 32.48 6.25
CA GLN A 32 -7.87 32.86 7.65
C GLN A 32 -7.18 34.20 7.99
N GLU A 33 -8.00 35.23 8.23
CA GLU A 33 -7.56 36.49 8.84
C GLU A 33 -7.03 36.27 10.27
N ALA A 34 -6.24 37.23 10.78
CA ALA A 34 -5.44 37.10 12.00
C ALA A 34 -6.21 37.14 13.34
N GLY A 35 -7.43 36.59 13.38
CA GLY A 35 -8.11 36.18 14.60
C GLY A 35 -7.84 34.70 14.88
N GLY A 36 -6.60 34.36 15.23
CA GLY A 36 -6.16 32.98 15.38
C GLY A 36 -6.93 32.22 16.45
N GLN A 37 -7.81 31.32 16.03
CA GLN A 37 -8.52 30.41 16.93
C GLN A 37 -7.51 29.41 17.49
N PHE A 38 -7.37 29.34 18.83
CA PHE A 38 -6.50 28.38 19.52
C PHE A 38 -7.12 26.98 19.49
N VAL A 39 -7.30 26.41 18.30
CA VAL A 39 -7.73 25.02 18.13
C VAL A 39 -6.51 24.12 18.33
N PRO A 40 -6.50 23.22 19.33
CA PRO A 40 -5.44 22.23 19.44
C PRO A 40 -5.48 21.25 18.27
N GLU A 41 -4.37 21.11 17.55
CA GLU A 41 -4.16 19.94 16.71
C GLU A 41 -3.70 18.77 17.60
N ILE A 42 -4.42 17.64 17.49
CA ILE A 42 -4.13 16.39 18.19
C ILE A 42 -3.84 15.36 17.11
N ILE A 43 -2.63 14.82 17.11
CA ILE A 43 -2.18 13.78 16.18
C ILE A 43 -1.56 12.62 16.96
N SER A 44 -1.42 11.47 16.31
CA SER A 44 -0.56 10.40 16.80
C SER A 44 0.37 9.92 15.70
N HIS A 45 1.66 9.89 16.02
CA HIS A 45 2.69 9.19 15.27
C HIS A 45 3.17 7.98 16.10
N SER A 46 2.24 7.22 16.68
CA SER A 46 2.59 6.11 17.56
C SER A 46 1.49 5.03 17.67
N GLY A 47 1.90 3.79 17.92
CA GLY A 47 1.05 2.63 18.24
C GLY A 47 1.06 2.31 19.73
N SER A 48 0.48 1.18 20.14
CA SER A 48 0.22 0.91 21.56
C SER A 48 1.50 0.90 22.44
N PRO A 49 1.53 1.61 23.59
CA PRO A 49 0.48 2.50 24.10
C PRO A 49 0.46 3.83 23.34
N LEU A 50 -0.73 4.24 22.91
CA LEU A 50 -0.93 5.43 22.08
C LEU A 50 -0.36 6.71 22.74
N LEU A 51 0.56 7.37 22.05
CA LEU A 51 1.06 8.71 22.38
C LEU A 51 0.32 9.73 21.52
N LEU A 52 -0.21 10.77 22.16
CA LEU A 52 -0.74 11.94 21.50
C LEU A 52 0.31 13.04 21.47
N GLU A 53 0.46 13.68 20.31
CA GLU A 53 1.17 14.94 20.15
C GLU A 53 0.12 16.05 20.01
N LEU A 54 0.21 17.03 20.89
CA LEU A 54 -0.68 18.19 20.97
C LEU A 54 0.09 19.43 20.52
N SER A 55 -0.34 20.00 19.39
CA SER A 55 0.24 21.19 18.77
C SER A 55 -0.77 22.34 18.85
N ILE A 56 -0.44 23.40 19.58
CA ILE A 56 -1.29 24.59 19.73
C ILE A 56 -0.53 25.80 19.18
N PRO A 57 -0.97 26.42 18.06
CA PRO A 57 -0.37 27.65 17.56
C PRO A 57 -0.39 28.77 18.60
N ASP A 58 0.77 29.32 18.94
CA ASP A 58 0.91 30.37 19.97
C ASP A 58 2.07 31.35 19.69
N PRO A 59 2.13 31.97 18.50
CA PRO A 59 3.22 32.87 18.09
C PRO A 59 3.25 34.22 18.86
N GLN A 60 2.41 34.38 19.88
CA GLN A 60 2.30 35.58 20.70
C GLN A 60 2.45 35.29 22.20
N GLY A 61 2.65 34.01 22.60
CA GLY A 61 2.87 33.62 23.99
C GLY A 61 1.65 33.77 24.90
N HIS A 62 0.44 33.69 24.34
CA HIS A 62 -0.84 33.87 25.03
C HIS A 62 -1.26 32.64 25.84
N VAL A 63 -0.89 31.43 25.40
CA VAL A 63 -1.21 30.20 26.13
C VAL A 63 -0.39 30.14 27.42
N LYS A 64 -1.08 30.12 28.58
CA LYS A 64 -0.48 30.08 29.92
C LYS A 64 -0.54 28.70 30.57
N ALA A 65 -1.59 27.93 30.30
CA ALA A 65 -1.71 26.56 30.77
C ALA A 65 -2.46 25.69 29.77
N VAL A 66 -2.14 24.41 29.77
CA VAL A 66 -2.87 23.36 29.05
C VAL A 66 -3.25 22.28 30.04
N THR A 67 -4.53 21.94 30.11
CA THR A 67 -5.03 20.82 30.91
C THR A 67 -5.61 19.78 29.97
N VAL A 68 -5.20 18.52 30.12
CA VAL A 68 -5.77 17.38 29.40
C VAL A 68 -6.43 16.47 30.42
N GLU A 69 -7.71 16.17 30.19
CA GLU A 69 -8.53 15.34 31.06
C GLU A 69 -9.10 14.15 30.29
N SER A 70 -9.09 12.98 30.92
CA SER A 70 -9.76 11.76 30.48
C SER A 70 -10.45 11.08 31.67
N PRO A 71 -11.33 10.09 31.46
CA PRO A 71 -11.94 9.33 32.56
C PRO A 71 -10.94 8.64 33.50
N VAL A 72 -9.68 8.49 33.08
CA VAL A 72 -8.62 7.78 33.81
C VAL A 72 -7.40 8.63 34.15
N SER A 73 -7.31 9.87 33.67
CA SER A 73 -6.15 10.74 33.89
C SER A 73 -6.51 12.24 33.90
N HIS A 74 -5.72 13.03 34.60
CA HIS A 74 -5.78 14.49 34.56
C HIS A 74 -4.35 15.03 34.62
N SER A 75 -3.95 15.79 33.61
CA SER A 75 -2.61 16.35 33.46
C SER A 75 -2.70 17.85 33.19
N SER A 76 -2.09 18.67 34.04
CA SER A 76 -2.04 20.13 33.89
C SER A 76 -0.60 20.60 33.70
N TYR A 77 -0.36 21.32 32.61
CA TYR A 77 0.94 21.85 32.20
C TYR A 77 0.91 23.37 32.27
N GLN A 78 1.77 23.95 33.10
CA GLN A 78 2.01 25.40 33.12
C GLN A 78 3.00 25.72 32.01
N ILE A 79 2.61 26.62 31.10
CA ILE A 79 3.40 26.97 29.93
C ILE A 79 4.27 28.19 30.27
N PRO A 80 5.61 28.06 30.28
CA PRO A 80 6.48 29.19 30.61
C PRO A 80 6.37 30.28 29.54
N PRO A 81 6.56 31.57 29.90
CA PRO A 81 6.69 32.64 28.91
C PRO A 81 7.93 32.40 28.04
N ASP A 82 7.73 32.36 26.72
CA ASP A 82 8.77 32.21 25.72
C ASP A 82 8.44 33.14 24.53
N PRO A 83 9.25 34.19 24.27
CA PRO A 83 8.98 35.16 23.21
C PRO A 83 9.30 34.62 21.81
N ASP A 84 10.06 33.53 21.70
CA ASP A 84 10.49 32.93 20.42
C ASP A 84 9.64 31.69 20.08
N ARG A 85 8.61 31.37 20.89
CA ARG A 85 7.72 30.23 20.66
C ARG A 85 6.71 30.50 19.54
N GLU A 86 6.67 29.61 18.55
CA GLU A 86 5.63 29.61 17.51
C GLU A 86 4.40 28.75 17.88
N ALA A 87 4.59 27.68 18.65
CA ALA A 87 3.53 26.77 19.09
C ALA A 87 3.88 26.09 20.43
N VAL A 88 2.87 25.77 21.24
CA VAL A 88 3.01 24.87 22.39
C VAL A 88 2.93 23.43 21.88
N GLN A 89 3.96 22.64 22.18
CA GLN A 89 4.05 21.21 21.83
C GLN A 89 4.06 20.37 23.09
N LEU A 90 3.14 19.42 23.23
CA LEU A 90 3.11 18.46 24.33
C LEU A 90 2.95 17.03 23.79
N THR A 91 3.81 16.12 24.23
CA THR A 91 3.66 14.67 23.99
C THR A 91 3.15 14.01 25.28
N LEU A 92 2.05 13.28 25.21
CA LEU A 92 1.41 12.64 26.36
C LEU A 92 0.75 11.30 26.01
N SER A 93 0.61 10.42 27.00
CA SER A 93 -0.25 9.24 26.92
C SER A 93 -1.24 9.28 28.09
N PRO A 94 -2.45 9.81 27.89
CA PRO A 94 -3.49 9.95 28.94
C PRO A 94 -4.29 8.65 29.17
N PHE A 95 -3.69 7.51 28.83
CA PHE A 95 -4.32 6.19 28.78
C PHE A 95 -3.59 5.20 29.68
N LEU A 96 -4.33 4.23 30.24
CA LEU A 96 -3.77 3.17 31.08
C LEU A 96 -3.83 1.79 30.39
N ALA A 97 -4.69 1.65 29.39
CA ALA A 97 -4.92 0.44 28.61
C ALA A 97 -5.55 0.84 27.25
N PRO A 98 -5.64 -0.09 26.29
CA PRO A 98 -6.50 0.06 25.12
C PRO A 98 -7.98 0.24 25.48
N GLY A 99 -8.72 0.90 24.59
CA GLY A 99 -10.12 1.26 24.81
C GLY A 99 -10.49 2.59 24.15
N VAL A 100 -11.65 3.14 24.53
CA VAL A 100 -12.16 4.42 24.02
C VAL A 100 -12.28 5.44 25.15
N TYR A 101 -11.77 6.64 24.89
CA TYR A 101 -11.65 7.72 25.86
C TYR A 101 -12.17 9.04 25.28
N ASP A 102 -13.13 9.64 25.96
CA ASP A 102 -13.49 11.04 25.74
C ASP A 102 -12.44 11.92 26.43
N LEU A 103 -11.72 12.72 25.64
CA LEU A 103 -10.68 13.63 26.06
C LEU A 103 -11.19 15.07 26.04
N ARG A 104 -10.79 15.85 27.04
CA ARG A 104 -11.01 17.30 27.08
C ARG A 104 -9.67 18.01 27.15
N VAL A 105 -9.35 18.81 26.14
CA VAL A 105 -8.19 19.71 26.15
C VAL A 105 -8.70 21.10 26.51
N ALA A 106 -8.35 21.59 27.70
CA ALA A 106 -8.66 22.94 28.15
C ALA A 106 -7.41 23.82 28.12
N LEU A 107 -7.46 24.90 27.33
CA LEU A 107 -6.42 25.91 27.19
C LEU A 107 -6.78 27.12 28.06
N GLN A 108 -5.85 27.56 28.89
CA GLN A 108 -5.92 28.86 29.55
C GLN A 108 -5.11 29.87 28.74
N VAL A 109 -5.80 30.86 28.18
CA VAL A 109 -5.24 31.85 27.25
C VAL A 109 -5.41 33.25 27.84
N ASP A 110 -4.34 34.04 27.82
CA ASP A 110 -4.37 35.47 28.16
C ASP A 110 -4.57 36.27 26.88
N GLN A 111 -5.74 36.90 26.72
CA GLN A 111 -6.00 37.87 25.64
C GLN A 111 -6.25 39.24 26.27
N GLU A 112 -5.39 40.20 25.93
CA GLU A 112 -5.48 41.60 26.39
C GLU A 112 -5.53 41.79 27.92
N GLY A 113 -5.08 40.79 28.70
CA GLY A 113 -5.12 40.78 30.16
C GLY A 113 -6.33 40.04 30.76
N GLU A 114 -7.24 39.52 29.93
CA GLU A 114 -8.31 38.62 30.36
C GLU A 114 -7.90 37.15 30.16
N LEU A 115 -8.11 36.32 31.20
CA LEU A 115 -7.86 34.89 31.14
C LEU A 115 -9.11 34.16 30.64
N LEU A 116 -9.06 33.75 29.38
CA LEU A 116 -10.08 32.94 28.72
C LEU A 116 -9.76 31.44 28.88
N GLN A 117 -10.82 30.63 28.92
CA GLN A 117 -10.75 29.18 28.89
C GLN A 117 -11.37 28.69 27.59
N ILE A 118 -10.57 28.05 26.75
CA ILE A 118 -11.00 27.41 25.50
C ILE A 118 -10.96 25.90 25.75
N GLU A 119 -12.06 25.21 25.51
CA GLU A 119 -12.12 23.75 25.64
C GLU A 119 -12.31 23.15 24.25
N SER A 120 -11.62 22.05 23.98
CA SER A 120 -11.77 21.27 22.76
C SER A 120 -11.94 19.79 23.12
N PRO A 121 -13.09 19.16 22.78
CA PRO A 121 -13.32 17.75 23.00
C PRO A 121 -12.72 16.93 21.85
N ALA A 122 -12.12 15.80 22.20
CA ALA A 122 -11.74 14.77 21.25
C ALA A 122 -12.17 13.40 21.79
N ARG A 123 -12.42 12.44 20.92
CA ARG A 123 -12.68 11.05 21.30
C ARG A 123 -11.64 10.16 20.64
N VAL A 124 -10.86 9.47 21.46
CA VAL A 124 -9.76 8.63 21.01
C VAL A 124 -10.05 7.18 21.33
N GLY A 125 -9.97 6.32 20.33
CA GLY A 125 -10.09 4.86 20.49
C GLY A 125 -8.85 4.17 19.94
N PHE A 126 -8.38 3.13 20.61
CA PHE A 126 -7.33 2.25 20.09
C PHE A 126 -7.40 0.86 20.70
N VAL A 127 -6.94 -0.15 19.95
CA VAL A 127 -6.90 -1.56 20.35
C VAL A 127 -5.51 -1.95 20.86
N ASP A 128 -5.34 -3.17 21.39
CA ASP A 128 -4.02 -3.66 21.83
C ASP A 128 -3.13 -4.07 20.64
N PHE A 129 -2.79 -3.13 19.76
CA PHE A 129 -1.85 -3.36 18.65
C PHE A 129 -0.50 -2.70 18.94
N VAL A 130 0.50 -3.52 19.24
CA VAL A 130 1.83 -3.14 19.71
C VAL A 130 2.85 -3.34 18.58
N PHE A 131 3.47 -2.25 18.12
CA PHE A 131 4.60 -2.32 17.19
C PHE A 131 5.79 -3.03 17.86
N GLY A 132 6.44 -3.95 17.13
CA GLY A 132 7.44 -4.86 17.70
C GLY A 132 6.86 -6.13 18.32
N ARG A 133 5.54 -6.32 18.29
CA ARG A 133 4.84 -7.56 18.67
C ARG A 133 3.93 -8.03 17.52
N ASP A 134 2.99 -7.19 17.12
CA ASP A 134 1.85 -7.60 16.29
C ASP A 134 2.03 -7.30 14.80
N ASN A 135 2.88 -6.33 14.46
CA ASN A 135 3.26 -6.05 13.08
C ASN A 135 4.42 -6.97 12.62
N LEU A 136 4.59 -7.10 11.30
CA LEU A 136 5.72 -7.81 10.72
C LEU A 136 7.03 -6.99 10.85
N ARG A 137 8.15 -7.69 11.05
CA ARG A 137 9.48 -7.07 11.19
C ARG A 137 10.10 -6.60 9.88
N PHE A 138 9.65 -7.14 8.77
CA PHE A 138 10.13 -6.83 7.42
C PHE A 138 9.07 -6.03 6.66
N GLY A 139 9.50 -5.27 5.65
CA GLY A 139 8.59 -4.48 4.81
C GLY A 139 8.32 -5.09 3.45
N ASN A 140 7.22 -4.65 2.83
CA ASN A 140 6.76 -5.03 1.49
C ASN A 140 7.66 -4.43 0.38
N ASN A 141 8.81 -5.08 0.11
CA ASN A 141 9.83 -4.57 -0.82
C ASN A 141 10.43 -5.68 -1.73
N ALA A 142 11.32 -5.29 -2.66
CA ALA A 142 11.88 -6.17 -3.68
C ALA A 142 12.73 -7.37 -3.17
N GLU A 143 13.26 -7.34 -1.94
CA GLU A 143 13.93 -8.51 -1.34
C GLU A 143 12.93 -9.61 -0.93
N PHE A 144 11.65 -9.26 -0.76
CA PHE A 144 10.57 -10.20 -0.46
C PHE A 144 10.07 -10.95 -1.73
N THR A 145 10.43 -10.51 -2.93
CA THR A 145 10.00 -11.13 -4.20
C THR A 145 10.79 -12.38 -4.59
N SER A 146 12.08 -12.49 -4.21
CA SER A 146 12.99 -13.50 -4.79
C SER A 146 12.90 -14.93 -4.22
N LEU A 147 12.04 -15.18 -3.22
CA LEU A 147 12.05 -16.44 -2.45
C LEU A 147 10.85 -17.37 -2.72
N MET A 148 9.86 -16.91 -3.49
CA MET A 148 8.61 -17.65 -3.77
C MET A 148 8.26 -17.75 -5.25
N GLY A 149 9.11 -17.23 -6.12
CA GLY A 149 8.81 -17.09 -7.54
C GLY A 149 7.91 -15.89 -7.85
N THR A 150 7.46 -15.91 -9.10
CA THR A 150 6.58 -14.96 -9.76
C THR A 150 5.15 -15.01 -9.19
N PHE A 151 4.29 -14.06 -9.59
CA PHE A 151 2.90 -14.05 -9.09
C PHE A 151 2.10 -15.20 -9.68
N GLY A 152 2.32 -15.54 -10.95
CA GLY A 152 1.64 -16.65 -11.60
C GLY A 152 2.05 -18.03 -11.06
N GLU A 153 3.29 -18.21 -10.58
CA GLU A 153 3.68 -19.43 -9.83
C GLU A 153 2.93 -19.52 -8.49
N ILE A 154 2.86 -18.41 -7.75
CA ILE A 154 2.16 -18.32 -6.47
C ILE A 154 0.67 -18.58 -6.65
N LEU A 155 0.05 -18.03 -7.71
CA LEU A 155 -1.36 -18.24 -8.04
C LEU A 155 -1.64 -19.69 -8.46
N ALA A 156 -0.80 -20.29 -9.31
CA ALA A 156 -0.91 -21.71 -9.67
C ALA A 156 -0.81 -22.61 -8.43
N ALA A 157 0.18 -22.38 -7.56
CA ALA A 157 0.34 -23.14 -6.32
C ALA A 157 -0.82 -22.95 -5.34
N TRP A 158 -1.53 -21.82 -5.37
CA TRP A 158 -2.74 -21.58 -4.58
C TRP A 158 -3.95 -22.32 -5.18
N LEU A 159 -4.09 -22.32 -6.52
CA LEU A 159 -5.13 -23.05 -7.24
C LEU A 159 -5.02 -24.57 -7.00
N ASP A 160 -3.81 -25.12 -7.06
CA ASP A 160 -3.53 -26.53 -6.72
C ASP A 160 -3.94 -26.88 -5.28
N ASP A 161 -3.70 -25.97 -4.33
CA ASP A 161 -3.91 -26.17 -2.89
C ASP A 161 -5.37 -25.92 -2.44
N ARG A 162 -6.19 -25.29 -3.29
CA ARG A 162 -7.60 -24.92 -2.98
C ARG A 162 -8.64 -25.59 -3.88
N PHE A 163 -8.30 -25.89 -5.14
CA PHE A 163 -9.25 -26.36 -6.16
C PHE A 163 -8.77 -27.60 -6.95
N GLU A 164 -7.73 -28.29 -6.48
CA GLU A 164 -7.07 -29.43 -7.16
C GLU A 164 -6.34 -29.07 -8.48
N GLY A 165 -6.18 -27.77 -8.77
CA GLY A 165 -5.47 -27.24 -9.93
C GLY A 165 -6.35 -26.97 -11.15
N ILE A 166 -5.85 -26.16 -12.09
CA ILE A 166 -6.53 -25.83 -13.36
C ILE A 166 -5.56 -25.98 -14.54
N SER A 167 -6.07 -26.02 -15.76
CA SER A 167 -5.22 -26.13 -16.97
C SER A 167 -4.52 -24.81 -17.32
N ASP A 168 -3.43 -24.87 -18.09
CA ASP A 168 -2.74 -23.66 -18.59
C ASP A 168 -3.67 -22.72 -19.37
N VAL A 169 -4.65 -23.29 -20.10
CA VAL A 169 -5.68 -22.55 -20.85
C VAL A 169 -6.52 -21.66 -19.94
N GLU A 170 -6.73 -22.08 -18.69
CA GLU A 170 -7.51 -21.36 -17.69
C GLU A 170 -6.61 -20.46 -16.82
N LEU A 171 -5.41 -20.95 -16.50
CA LEU A 171 -4.42 -20.26 -15.66
C LEU A 171 -3.87 -18.99 -16.32
N VAL A 172 -3.50 -19.01 -17.60
CA VAL A 172 -2.90 -17.83 -18.24
C VAL A 172 -3.86 -16.63 -18.29
N PRO A 173 -5.13 -16.77 -18.74
CA PRO A 173 -6.12 -15.69 -18.67
C PRO A 173 -6.42 -15.23 -17.25
N LEU A 174 -6.38 -16.14 -16.26
CA LEU A 174 -6.61 -15.79 -14.85
C LEU A 174 -5.43 -15.01 -14.25
N VAL A 175 -4.18 -15.39 -14.54
CA VAL A 175 -2.99 -14.61 -14.14
C VAL A 175 -3.06 -13.20 -14.73
N ASP A 176 -3.40 -13.09 -16.02
CA ASP A 176 -3.60 -11.80 -16.67
C ASP A 176 -4.72 -10.98 -16.00
N TYR A 177 -5.87 -11.59 -15.77
CA TYR A 177 -7.00 -10.93 -15.10
C TYR A 177 -6.62 -10.44 -13.69
N MET A 178 -5.94 -11.26 -12.89
CA MET A 178 -5.52 -10.90 -11.53
C MET A 178 -4.52 -9.74 -11.53
N TYR A 179 -3.58 -9.69 -12.47
CA TYR A 179 -2.71 -8.52 -12.65
C TYR A 179 -3.48 -7.26 -13.10
N GLN A 180 -4.58 -7.42 -13.85
CA GLN A 180 -5.46 -6.32 -14.27
C GLN A 180 -6.23 -5.77 -13.05
N PHE A 181 -6.80 -6.67 -12.27
CA PHE A 181 -7.55 -6.41 -11.05
C PHE A 181 -6.72 -5.70 -9.97
N PHE A 182 -5.49 -6.19 -9.73
CA PHE A 182 -4.56 -5.60 -8.77
C PHE A 182 -3.90 -4.30 -9.30
N GLY A 183 -3.75 -4.17 -10.63
CA GLY A 183 -3.34 -2.94 -11.29
C GLY A 183 -1.88 -2.53 -11.07
N ARG A 184 -1.55 -1.28 -11.44
CA ARG A 184 -0.15 -0.79 -11.52
C ARG A 184 0.60 -0.65 -10.18
N ARG A 185 -0.08 -0.73 -9.03
CA ARG A 185 0.46 -0.35 -7.71
C ARG A 185 0.16 -1.33 -6.57
N SER A 186 -0.45 -2.47 -6.86
CA SER A 186 -0.63 -3.57 -5.91
C SER A 186 0.70 -4.17 -5.45
N GLY A 187 1.30 -3.57 -4.43
CA GLY A 187 2.19 -4.32 -3.55
C GLY A 187 1.41 -5.42 -2.82
N ARG A 188 2.12 -6.32 -2.13
CA ARG A 188 1.52 -7.39 -1.30
C ARG A 188 0.82 -6.87 -0.02
N CYS A 189 0.21 -5.68 -0.07
CA CYS A 189 -0.29 -4.93 1.08
C CYS A 189 -1.41 -5.65 1.86
N TYR A 190 -2.30 -6.34 1.15
CA TYR A 190 -3.28 -7.25 1.72
C TYR A 190 -2.61 -8.41 2.47
N ALA A 191 -1.54 -8.99 1.91
CA ALA A 191 -0.79 -10.08 2.57
C ALA A 191 -0.19 -9.63 3.91
N PHE A 192 0.34 -8.40 4.01
CA PHE A 192 0.91 -7.87 5.25
C PHE A 192 -0.18 -7.54 6.27
N SER A 193 -1.08 -6.62 5.94
CA SER A 193 -2.16 -6.18 6.86
C SER A 193 -3.09 -7.32 7.28
N GLY A 194 -3.45 -8.21 6.34
CA GLY A 194 -4.22 -9.42 6.62
C GLY A 194 -3.50 -10.39 7.55
N SER A 195 -2.21 -10.62 7.37
CA SER A 195 -1.45 -11.53 8.25
C SER A 195 -1.31 -10.97 9.66
N GLU A 196 -1.10 -9.66 9.80
CA GLU A 196 -1.01 -8.99 11.09
C GLU A 196 -2.30 -9.17 11.90
N VAL A 197 -3.47 -8.95 11.27
CA VAL A 197 -4.78 -9.21 11.90
C VAL A 197 -5.00 -10.69 12.18
N ARG A 198 -4.68 -11.58 11.22
CA ARG A 198 -4.89 -13.03 11.37
C ARG A 198 -4.10 -13.60 12.55
N PHE A 199 -2.83 -13.23 12.70
CA PHE A 199 -2.01 -13.66 13.83
C PHE A 199 -2.34 -12.92 15.14
N TRP A 200 -2.91 -11.71 15.09
CA TRP A 200 -3.43 -11.03 16.27
C TRP A 200 -4.69 -11.72 16.83
N HIS A 201 -5.63 -12.12 15.96
CA HIS A 201 -6.82 -12.88 16.35
C HIS A 201 -6.54 -14.32 16.77
N TRP A 202 -5.63 -14.98 16.06
CA TRP A 202 -5.30 -16.40 16.28
C TRP A 202 -3.78 -16.57 16.40
N PRO A 203 -3.16 -16.16 17.53
CA PRO A 203 -1.73 -16.31 17.76
C PRO A 203 -1.26 -17.76 17.68
N GLU A 204 -2.14 -18.75 17.89
CA GLU A 204 -1.83 -20.17 17.74
C GLU A 204 -1.61 -20.63 16.29
N LEU A 205 -1.88 -19.78 15.30
CA LEU A 205 -1.48 -20.01 13.90
C LEU A 205 0.01 -19.71 13.65
N LEU A 206 0.67 -18.98 14.56
CA LEU A 206 2.12 -18.81 14.49
C LEU A 206 2.81 -20.15 14.80
N PRO A 207 3.90 -20.50 14.08
CA PRO A 207 4.73 -21.64 14.45
C PRO A 207 5.21 -21.54 15.92
N ASN A 208 5.07 -22.62 16.70
CA ASN A 208 5.34 -22.71 18.16
C ASN A 208 6.73 -22.22 18.67
N TYR A 209 7.63 -21.80 17.78
CA TYR A 209 8.95 -21.23 18.09
C TYR A 209 9.02 -19.70 17.88
N TYR A 210 7.88 -19.07 17.59
CA TYR A 210 7.69 -17.63 17.52
C TYR A 210 6.72 -17.19 18.62
N ASP A 211 7.12 -16.19 19.40
CA ASP A 211 6.30 -15.66 20.50
C ASP A 211 5.33 -14.56 20.01
N ALA A 212 5.64 -13.92 18.87
CA ALA A 212 4.80 -12.89 18.25
C ALA A 212 5.00 -12.79 16.73
N THR A 213 4.06 -12.13 16.03
CA THR A 213 4.11 -11.85 14.58
C THR A 213 5.43 -11.18 14.16
N TYR A 214 5.96 -10.32 15.00
CA TYR A 214 7.21 -9.59 14.75
C TYR A 214 8.46 -10.50 14.68
N ASP A 215 8.43 -11.71 15.24
CA ASP A 215 9.56 -12.63 15.15
C ASP A 215 9.66 -13.35 13.78
N LEU A 216 8.58 -13.32 12.98
CA LEU A 216 8.53 -13.89 11.64
C LEU A 216 9.66 -13.35 10.77
N ARG A 217 10.32 -14.27 10.05
CA ARG A 217 11.48 -13.94 9.20
C ARG A 217 11.07 -13.96 7.74
N ALA A 218 11.32 -12.86 7.04
CA ALA A 218 11.12 -12.74 5.59
C ALA A 218 11.72 -13.91 4.79
N ALA A 219 12.84 -14.47 5.25
CA ALA A 219 13.54 -15.56 4.57
C ALA A 219 12.84 -16.94 4.65
N LEU A 220 11.74 -17.08 5.41
CA LEU A 220 10.99 -18.34 5.48
C LEU A 220 9.98 -18.44 4.33
N VAL A 221 10.28 -19.32 3.38
CA VAL A 221 9.41 -19.64 2.23
C VAL A 221 7.99 -20.02 2.67
N GLN A 222 7.84 -20.79 3.75
CA GLN A 222 6.51 -21.15 4.28
C GLN A 222 5.70 -19.92 4.70
N THR A 223 6.28 -19.01 5.49
CA THR A 223 5.61 -17.77 5.91
C THR A 223 5.26 -16.91 4.69
N GLN A 224 6.16 -16.78 3.71
CA GLN A 224 5.82 -16.06 2.49
C GLN A 224 4.67 -16.74 1.72
N ARG A 225 4.61 -18.08 1.66
CA ARG A 225 3.52 -18.81 0.99
C ARG A 225 2.20 -18.52 1.66
N GLU A 226 2.15 -18.66 2.99
CA GLU A 226 0.96 -18.41 3.81
C GLU A 226 0.48 -16.95 3.67
N MET A 227 1.40 -15.98 3.68
CA MET A 227 1.07 -14.56 3.45
C MET A 227 0.49 -14.31 2.06
N ASN A 228 1.12 -14.83 0.99
CA ASN A 228 0.63 -14.63 -0.38
C ASN A 228 -0.69 -15.36 -0.61
N PHE A 229 -0.85 -16.58 -0.07
CA PHE A 229 -2.09 -17.34 -0.15
C PHE A 229 -3.22 -16.60 0.56
N LEU A 230 -2.96 -16.04 1.75
CA LEU A 230 -3.94 -15.20 2.46
C LEU A 230 -4.38 -13.98 1.63
N GLN A 231 -3.48 -13.34 0.88
CA GLN A 231 -3.88 -12.26 -0.03
C GLN A 231 -4.78 -12.75 -1.17
N ILE A 232 -4.54 -13.93 -1.72
CA ILE A 232 -5.39 -14.48 -2.79
C ILE A 232 -6.71 -14.99 -2.20
N ASP A 233 -6.70 -15.63 -1.04
CA ASP A 233 -7.88 -16.03 -0.26
C ASP A 233 -8.78 -14.80 0.00
N MET A 234 -8.22 -13.71 0.53
CA MET A 234 -8.91 -12.42 0.74
C MET A 234 -9.42 -11.82 -0.58
N ALA A 235 -8.61 -11.83 -1.64
CA ALA A 235 -9.00 -11.20 -2.89
C ALA A 235 -10.13 -11.96 -3.60
N PHE A 236 -10.07 -13.29 -3.58
CA PHE A 236 -11.10 -14.15 -4.14
C PHE A 236 -12.43 -13.91 -3.43
N ASP A 237 -12.44 -14.04 -2.11
CA ASP A 237 -13.64 -13.90 -1.30
C ASP A 237 -14.25 -12.48 -1.38
N HIS A 238 -13.45 -11.43 -1.20
CA HIS A 238 -13.99 -10.06 -1.15
C HIS A 238 -14.33 -9.46 -2.51
N PHE A 239 -13.59 -9.80 -3.56
CA PHE A 239 -13.69 -9.07 -4.84
C PHE A 239 -14.15 -9.94 -6.00
N LEU A 240 -13.80 -11.24 -6.01
CA LEU A 240 -14.10 -12.12 -7.14
C LEU A 240 -15.43 -12.87 -6.98
N THR A 241 -15.88 -13.14 -5.73
CA THR A 241 -17.25 -13.64 -5.48
C THR A 241 -18.32 -12.53 -5.53
N GLY A 242 -17.91 -11.25 -5.61
CA GLY A 242 -18.82 -10.11 -5.68
C GLY A 242 -19.31 -9.57 -4.32
N ARG A 243 -18.65 -9.88 -3.19
CA ARG A 243 -18.92 -9.18 -1.90
C ARG A 243 -18.71 -7.66 -2.05
N HIS A 244 -17.72 -7.23 -2.83
CA HIS A 244 -17.55 -5.85 -3.28
C HIS A 244 -17.44 -5.79 -4.82
N ASP A 245 -18.36 -5.07 -5.48
CA ASP A 245 -18.30 -4.82 -6.92
C ASP A 245 -17.25 -3.75 -7.25
N LEU A 246 -16.00 -4.18 -7.40
CA LEU A 246 -14.87 -3.33 -7.78
C LEU A 246 -14.78 -3.04 -9.29
N VAL A 247 -15.67 -3.62 -10.10
CA VAL A 247 -15.66 -3.46 -11.56
C VAL A 247 -16.47 -2.23 -12.01
N GLN A 248 -17.25 -1.62 -11.10
CA GLN A 248 -17.84 -0.30 -11.33
C GLN A 248 -16.76 0.76 -11.61
N THR A 249 -16.82 1.33 -12.82
CA THR A 249 -15.84 2.29 -13.34
C THR A 249 -15.69 3.50 -12.40
N PRO A 250 -14.47 3.88 -11.99
CA PRO A 250 -14.25 5.11 -11.25
C PRO A 250 -14.80 6.33 -11.99
N GLY A 251 -15.91 6.88 -11.49
CA GLY A 251 -16.54 8.11 -12.02
C GLY A 251 -18.01 8.00 -12.43
N GLU A 252 -18.65 6.83 -12.33
CA GLU A 252 -20.09 6.69 -12.65
C GLU A 252 -21.02 6.98 -11.46
N ASP A 253 -20.54 6.82 -10.23
CA ASP A 253 -21.28 7.16 -9.00
C ASP A 253 -21.34 8.69 -8.78
N PRO A 254 -22.51 9.27 -8.42
CA PRO A 254 -22.60 10.66 -7.98
C PRO A 254 -21.68 10.93 -6.77
N GLU A 255 -20.97 12.06 -6.79
CA GLU A 255 -19.98 12.44 -5.76
C GLU A 255 -20.53 12.36 -4.32
N GLY A 256 -21.81 12.69 -4.12
CA GLY A 256 -22.48 12.60 -2.83
C GLY A 256 -22.68 11.16 -2.33
N GLU A 257 -23.06 10.23 -3.20
CA GLU A 257 -23.29 8.81 -2.85
C GLU A 257 -21.95 8.13 -2.49
N ARG A 258 -20.89 8.45 -3.25
CA ARG A 258 -19.52 8.02 -2.95
C ARG A 258 -19.06 8.50 -1.57
N ARG A 259 -19.32 9.76 -1.24
CA ARG A 259 -18.93 10.35 0.05
C ARG A 259 -19.69 9.71 1.21
N GLU A 260 -20.99 9.47 1.06
CA GLU A 260 -21.82 8.81 2.09
C GLU A 260 -21.29 7.39 2.37
N ALA A 261 -21.00 6.60 1.33
CA ALA A 261 -20.42 5.26 1.47
C ALA A 261 -19.07 5.26 2.21
N ILE A 262 -18.16 6.21 1.91
CA ILE A 262 -16.88 6.35 2.63
C ILE A 262 -17.11 6.68 4.11
N LEU A 263 -18.08 7.54 4.43
CA LEU A 263 -18.37 7.92 5.81
C LEU A 263 -18.99 6.77 6.61
N ASP A 264 -19.88 5.97 6.00
CA ASP A 264 -20.46 4.78 6.63
C ASP A 264 -19.38 3.73 6.96
N GLU A 265 -18.47 3.46 6.03
CA GLU A 265 -17.31 2.58 6.26
C GLU A 265 -16.37 3.12 7.37
N VAL A 266 -16.11 4.43 7.39
CA VAL A 266 -15.34 5.07 8.49
C VAL A 266 -16.03 4.89 9.84
N TRP A 267 -17.36 4.99 9.92
CA TRP A 267 -18.10 4.73 11.16
C TRP A 267 -18.11 3.25 11.55
N ALA A 268 -18.15 2.33 10.58
CA ALA A 268 -17.98 0.90 10.82
C ALA A 268 -16.61 0.57 11.41
N ILE A 269 -15.53 1.15 10.85
CA ILE A 269 -14.16 1.06 11.39
C ILE A 269 -14.10 1.59 12.82
N VAL A 270 -14.61 2.80 13.07
CA VAL A 270 -14.67 3.40 14.42
C VAL A 270 -15.44 2.50 15.40
N SER A 271 -16.49 1.82 14.95
CA SER A 271 -17.25 0.87 15.76
C SER A 271 -16.45 -0.38 16.12
N ARG A 272 -15.74 -1.00 15.16
CA ARG A 272 -14.87 -2.17 15.41
C ARG A 272 -13.70 -1.84 16.34
N ILE A 273 -12.99 -0.72 16.09
CA ILE A 273 -11.95 -0.23 17.00
C ILE A 273 -12.51 0.03 18.40
N SER A 274 -13.74 0.55 18.52
CA SER A 274 -14.41 0.75 19.81
C SER A 274 -14.78 -0.56 20.53
N ALA A 275 -14.93 -1.66 19.79
CA ALA A 275 -15.13 -3.00 20.33
C ALA A 275 -13.81 -3.71 20.71
N GLY A 276 -12.65 -3.07 20.46
CA GLY A 276 -11.33 -3.64 20.72
C GLY A 276 -10.76 -4.44 19.55
N ASP A 277 -11.31 -4.29 18.35
CA ASP A 277 -11.04 -5.10 17.16
C ASP A 277 -10.30 -4.28 16.07
N PRO A 278 -9.04 -4.64 15.71
CA PRO A 278 -8.30 -3.99 14.62
C PRO A 278 -8.92 -4.31 13.24
N VAL A 279 -8.72 -3.44 12.26
CA VAL A 279 -9.45 -3.52 10.97
C VAL A 279 -8.52 -3.37 9.78
N VAL A 280 -8.50 -4.35 8.86
CA VAL A 280 -7.87 -4.16 7.55
C VAL A 280 -8.79 -3.31 6.69
N VAL A 281 -8.23 -2.27 6.07
CA VAL A 281 -8.95 -1.32 5.22
C VAL A 281 -8.28 -1.25 3.86
N GLY A 282 -9.06 -1.46 2.81
CA GLY A 282 -8.67 -1.26 1.43
C GLY A 282 -9.00 0.15 0.94
N PHE A 283 -8.16 0.65 0.03
CA PHE A 283 -8.30 1.93 -0.64
C PHE A 283 -8.19 1.70 -2.15
N ILE A 284 -9.13 2.24 -2.90
CA ILE A 284 -9.12 2.25 -4.36
C ILE A 284 -9.31 3.68 -4.85
N GLY A 285 -8.53 4.07 -5.85
CA GLY A 285 -8.74 5.28 -6.61
C GLY A 285 -7.91 5.31 -7.89
N SER A 286 -8.13 6.32 -8.73
CA SER A 286 -7.48 6.50 -10.04
C SER A 286 -5.96 6.29 -10.09
N GLN A 287 -5.26 6.48 -8.96
CA GLN A 287 -3.81 6.27 -8.83
C GLN A 287 -3.40 5.38 -7.64
N LEU A 288 -4.34 4.69 -6.99
CA LEU A 288 -4.08 3.98 -5.74
C LEU A 288 -4.89 2.67 -5.67
N HIS A 289 -4.22 1.57 -5.41
CA HIS A 289 -4.84 0.36 -4.88
C HIS A 289 -3.96 -0.14 -3.73
N HIS A 290 -4.47 -0.05 -2.50
CA HIS A 290 -3.67 -0.34 -1.31
C HIS A 290 -4.51 -0.87 -0.16
N ALA A 291 -3.87 -1.51 0.81
CA ALA A 291 -4.49 -1.96 2.05
C ALA A 291 -3.58 -1.71 3.25
N MET A 292 -4.16 -1.27 4.37
CA MET A 292 -3.46 -1.00 5.63
C MET A 292 -4.30 -1.47 6.81
N LEU A 293 -3.65 -1.57 7.97
CA LEU A 293 -4.29 -2.00 9.21
C LEU A 293 -4.60 -0.80 10.11
N VAL A 294 -5.88 -0.51 10.35
CA VAL A 294 -6.32 0.46 11.37
C VAL A 294 -6.27 -0.19 12.75
N TYR A 295 -5.63 0.50 13.71
CA TYR A 295 -5.63 0.10 15.12
C TYR A 295 -6.17 1.19 16.07
N GLY A 296 -6.51 2.37 15.55
CA GLY A 296 -7.04 3.47 16.36
C GLY A 296 -7.70 4.59 15.55
N PHE A 297 -8.34 5.52 16.25
CA PHE A 297 -8.91 6.75 15.70
C PHE A 297 -8.81 7.93 16.67
N ILE A 298 -8.79 9.15 16.12
CA ILE A 298 -8.93 10.42 16.85
C ILE A 298 -10.07 11.22 16.20
N HIS A 299 -11.25 11.19 16.81
CA HIS A 299 -12.41 11.97 16.37
C HIS A 299 -12.41 13.34 17.06
N ARG A 300 -12.48 14.43 16.29
CA ARG A 300 -12.56 15.81 16.77
C ARG A 300 -13.85 16.46 16.23
N PRO A 301 -14.92 16.52 17.04
CA PRO A 301 -16.21 17.06 16.59
C PRO A 301 -16.13 18.53 16.14
N GLU A 302 -15.32 19.36 16.80
CA GLU A 302 -15.23 20.81 16.51
C GLU A 302 -14.60 21.14 15.17
N SER A 303 -13.65 20.34 14.70
CA SER A 303 -13.05 20.48 13.37
C SER A 303 -13.77 19.63 12.31
N GLY A 304 -14.77 18.83 12.70
CA GLY A 304 -15.45 17.90 11.81
C GLY A 304 -14.49 16.87 11.20
N THR A 305 -13.59 16.27 11.99
CA THR A 305 -12.58 15.31 11.47
C THR A 305 -12.47 14.03 12.27
N ILE A 306 -12.10 12.93 11.59
CA ILE A 306 -11.65 11.69 12.20
C ILE A 306 -10.29 11.34 11.60
N ASP A 307 -9.24 11.29 12.41
CA ASP A 307 -7.94 10.79 11.97
C ASP A 307 -7.90 9.28 12.29
N LEU A 308 -7.94 8.42 11.26
CA LEU A 308 -7.74 6.97 11.38
C LEU A 308 -6.23 6.67 11.47
N LEU A 309 -5.83 5.77 12.37
CA LEU A 309 -4.43 5.49 12.71
C LEU A 309 -4.00 4.13 12.19
N PHE A 310 -2.97 4.10 11.33
CA PHE A 310 -2.59 2.90 10.57
C PHE A 310 -1.22 2.33 10.96
N ALA A 311 -1.17 1.00 11.07
CA ALA A 311 0.07 0.26 11.00
C ALA A 311 0.45 0.04 9.54
N ASN A 312 1.71 0.36 9.20
CA ASN A 312 2.20 0.34 7.83
C ASN A 312 3.67 -0.13 7.78
N ASN A 313 3.91 -1.19 7.00
CA ASN A 313 5.18 -1.90 6.88
C ASN A 313 5.80 -1.74 5.47
N TRP A 314 6.01 -0.50 5.03
CA TRP A 314 6.69 -0.22 3.74
C TRP A 314 8.23 -0.23 3.81
N LYS A 315 8.83 -0.12 5.01
CA LYS A 315 10.27 0.12 5.14
C LYS A 315 11.05 -1.19 5.42
N SER A 316 12.20 -1.33 4.76
CA SER A 316 13.06 -2.52 4.84
C SER A 316 13.86 -2.61 6.14
N ASP A 317 14.17 -1.47 6.76
CA ASP A 317 14.91 -1.41 8.02
C ASP A 317 14.03 -1.87 9.19
N GLN A 318 14.47 -2.94 9.84
CA GLN A 318 13.79 -3.56 10.97
C GLN A 318 13.66 -2.59 12.16
N ASP A 319 14.62 -1.67 12.35
CA ASP A 319 14.55 -0.63 13.38
C ASP A 319 13.52 0.47 13.08
N LEU A 320 12.98 0.51 11.85
CA LEU A 320 11.86 1.38 11.49
C LEU A 320 10.51 0.71 11.74
N ASN A 321 10.41 -0.62 11.63
CA ASN A 321 9.19 -1.38 11.94
C ASN A 321 8.98 -1.58 13.45
N LEU A 322 9.99 -1.32 14.29
CA LEU A 322 9.84 -1.08 15.74
C LEU A 322 9.26 0.31 16.07
N ARG A 323 9.34 1.27 15.13
CA ARG A 323 9.11 2.68 15.42
C ARG A 323 7.84 3.16 14.77
N SER A 324 6.82 3.23 15.61
CA SER A 324 5.50 3.73 15.28
C SER A 324 5.45 5.21 14.84
N LYS A 325 6.56 5.97 14.88
CA LYS A 325 6.72 7.26 14.16
C LYS A 325 6.63 7.15 12.63
N ASN A 326 6.60 5.93 12.10
CA ASN A 326 6.31 5.61 10.70
C ASN A 326 4.84 5.20 10.48
N ALA A 327 4.03 5.13 11.54
CA ALA A 327 2.57 5.02 11.41
C ALA A 327 2.06 6.25 10.68
N GLU A 328 1.09 6.02 9.80
CA GLU A 328 0.46 7.05 9.00
C GLU A 328 -0.96 7.28 9.51
N ALA A 329 -1.48 8.48 9.27
CA ALA A 329 -2.86 8.81 9.57
C ALA A 329 -3.61 9.11 8.27
N VAL A 330 -4.85 8.64 8.14
CA VAL A 330 -5.76 9.15 7.10
C VAL A 330 -6.79 10.01 7.80
N ARG A 331 -6.77 11.31 7.50
CA ARG A 331 -7.71 12.30 8.02
C ARG A 331 -8.95 12.32 7.16
N VAL A 332 -10.07 11.95 7.77
CA VAL A 332 -11.41 11.98 7.17
C VAL A 332 -12.05 13.33 7.51
N LEU A 333 -12.49 14.08 6.48
CA LEU A 333 -13.27 15.30 6.66
C LEU A 333 -14.76 14.93 6.69
N LEU A 334 -15.43 15.15 7.83
CA LEU A 334 -16.85 14.82 8.05
C LEU A 334 -17.82 15.81 7.41
N GLU A 335 -17.38 17.05 7.16
CA GLU A 335 -18.11 18.07 6.40
C GLU A 335 -17.35 18.45 5.12
N GLN A 336 -18.07 18.66 4.02
CA GLN A 336 -17.47 19.08 2.75
C GLN A 336 -17.25 20.59 2.75
N GLN A 337 -15.99 21.03 2.73
CA GLN A 337 -15.61 22.45 2.67
C GLN A 337 -15.14 22.81 1.25
N GLY A 338 -16.10 23.08 0.36
CA GLY A 338 -15.81 23.34 -1.06
C GLY A 338 -15.22 22.11 -1.74
N ASP A 339 -14.19 22.30 -2.56
CA ASP A 339 -13.54 21.25 -3.36
C ASP A 339 -12.53 20.40 -2.56
N SER A 340 -12.57 20.44 -1.22
CA SER A 340 -11.67 19.65 -0.36
C SER A 340 -11.96 18.14 -0.45
N PRO A 341 -10.92 17.29 -0.47
CA PRO A 341 -11.10 15.85 -0.56
C PRO A 341 -11.74 15.28 0.71
N THR A 342 -12.51 14.19 0.59
CA THR A 342 -13.09 13.49 1.75
C THR A 342 -12.01 12.86 2.65
N LEU A 343 -10.87 12.48 2.08
CA LEU A 343 -9.75 11.81 2.75
C LEU A 343 -8.43 12.50 2.42
N GLU A 344 -7.59 12.74 3.42
CA GLU A 344 -6.22 13.23 3.28
C GLU A 344 -5.23 12.23 3.89
N TRP A 345 -4.14 11.90 3.20
CA TRP A 345 -3.11 11.00 3.73
C TRP A 345 -2.00 11.81 4.41
N TRP A 346 -1.81 11.62 5.72
CA TRP A 346 -0.87 12.36 6.55
C TRP A 346 0.33 11.47 6.92
N HIS A 347 1.54 11.93 6.61
CA HIS A 347 2.80 11.28 7.01
C HIS A 347 3.77 12.30 7.61
N SER A 348 4.85 11.83 8.26
CA SER A 348 5.81 12.66 9.01
C SER A 348 6.65 13.65 8.17
N GLU A 349 6.41 13.72 6.85
CA GLU A 349 7.07 14.66 5.93
C GLU A 349 6.05 15.56 5.18
N GLY A 350 4.74 15.43 5.45
CA GLY A 350 3.68 16.24 4.82
C GLY A 350 2.39 15.46 4.53
N THR A 351 1.50 16.10 3.76
CA THR A 351 0.27 15.49 3.26
C THR A 351 0.41 15.00 1.83
N ARG A 352 -0.26 13.89 1.51
CA ARG A 352 -0.48 13.40 0.14
C ARG A 352 -1.98 13.33 -0.12
N ASN A 353 -2.41 14.06 -1.13
CA ASN A 353 -3.78 14.01 -1.59
C ASN A 353 -3.83 13.05 -2.77
N TYR A 354 -3.98 11.75 -2.45
CA TYR A 354 -4.43 10.78 -3.43
C TYR A 354 -5.92 10.97 -3.65
N GLU A 355 -6.37 10.90 -4.90
CA GLU A 355 -7.78 10.71 -5.20
C GLU A 355 -8.15 9.29 -4.77
N ILE A 356 -8.96 9.19 -3.72
CA ILE A 356 -9.48 7.92 -3.19
C ILE A 356 -10.95 7.88 -3.54
N ASP A 357 -11.30 7.01 -4.47
CA ASP A 357 -12.67 6.81 -4.96
C ASP A 357 -13.47 5.94 -3.97
N ARG A 358 -12.82 4.96 -3.32
CA ARG A 358 -13.45 4.01 -2.39
C ARG A 358 -12.53 3.66 -1.21
N LEU A 359 -13.15 3.52 -0.04
CA LEU A 359 -12.57 3.00 1.20
C LEU A 359 -13.51 1.88 1.67
N PHE A 360 -12.98 0.74 2.07
CA PHE A 360 -13.78 -0.42 2.50
C PHE A 360 -13.03 -1.29 3.51
N ILE A 361 -13.75 -1.89 4.45
CA ILE A 361 -13.26 -2.94 5.34
C ILE A 361 -12.96 -4.20 4.54
N VAL A 362 -11.89 -4.91 4.91
CA VAL A 362 -11.55 -6.24 4.38
C VAL A 362 -11.59 -7.22 5.54
N GLU A 363 -12.55 -8.16 5.52
CA GLU A 363 -12.62 -9.17 6.57
C GLU A 363 -11.47 -10.17 6.46
N VAL A 364 -10.89 -10.51 7.61
CA VAL A 364 -9.79 -11.48 7.71
C VAL A 364 -10.31 -12.72 8.41
N GLU A 365 -10.63 -13.75 7.62
CA GLU A 365 -11.16 -15.01 8.14
C GLU A 365 -10.04 -15.93 8.67
N ARG A 366 -10.38 -16.83 9.61
CA ARG A 366 -9.43 -17.80 10.20
C ARG A 366 -8.93 -18.77 9.15
N GLU A 367 -9.89 -19.29 8.39
CA GLU A 367 -9.83 -20.26 7.31
C GLU A 367 -10.87 -19.78 6.29
N TYR A 368 -10.53 -19.78 5.00
CA TYR A 368 -11.46 -19.37 3.93
C TYR A 368 -12.00 -20.62 3.25
N GLU A 369 -13.31 -20.69 3.08
CA GLU A 369 -13.98 -21.74 2.30
C GLU A 369 -14.33 -21.17 0.92
N HIS A 370 -13.63 -21.64 -0.13
CA HIS A 370 -13.89 -21.20 -1.50
C HIS A 370 -14.85 -22.15 -2.21
N ASP A 371 -15.84 -21.56 -2.89
CA ASP A 371 -16.77 -22.28 -3.77
C ASP A 371 -16.20 -22.36 -5.20
N PRO A 372 -15.88 -23.56 -5.73
CA PRO A 372 -15.35 -23.73 -7.08
C PRO A 372 -16.23 -23.12 -8.16
N ASP A 373 -17.55 -23.11 -7.98
CA ASP A 373 -18.49 -22.54 -8.94
C ASP A 373 -18.23 -21.03 -9.20
N HIS A 374 -17.62 -20.29 -8.25
CA HIS A 374 -17.20 -18.90 -8.47
C HIS A 374 -15.94 -18.80 -9.35
N LEU A 375 -14.97 -19.69 -9.14
CA LEU A 375 -13.74 -19.75 -9.95
C LEU A 375 -14.08 -20.13 -11.39
N ASP A 376 -14.90 -21.16 -11.58
CA ASP A 376 -15.38 -21.61 -12.90
C ASP A 376 -16.11 -20.48 -13.65
N ARG A 377 -16.98 -19.73 -12.96
CA ARG A 377 -17.67 -18.55 -13.54
C ARG A 377 -16.69 -17.47 -13.96
N LEU A 378 -15.69 -17.16 -13.15
CA LEU A 378 -14.68 -16.14 -13.44
C LEU A 378 -13.83 -16.52 -14.66
N ILE A 379 -13.33 -17.76 -14.68
CA ILE A 379 -12.54 -18.33 -15.78
C ILE A 379 -13.35 -18.33 -17.07
N ALA A 380 -14.57 -18.88 -17.04
CA ALA A 380 -15.45 -18.94 -18.21
C ALA A 380 -15.81 -17.55 -18.75
N ALA A 381 -16.01 -16.55 -17.87
CA ALA A 381 -16.27 -15.17 -18.28
C ALA A 381 -15.04 -14.54 -18.96
N ARG A 382 -13.82 -14.72 -18.42
CA ARG A 382 -12.60 -14.18 -19.03
C ARG A 382 -12.24 -14.89 -20.34
N LEU A 383 -12.40 -16.21 -20.41
CA LEU A 383 -12.25 -16.98 -21.65
C LEU A 383 -13.25 -16.53 -22.71
N GLY A 384 -14.53 -16.42 -22.36
CA GLY A 384 -15.56 -15.91 -23.27
C GLY A 384 -15.24 -14.51 -23.81
N GLN A 385 -14.80 -13.59 -22.95
CA GLN A 385 -14.39 -12.24 -23.37
C GLN A 385 -13.22 -12.26 -24.37
N LEU A 386 -12.21 -13.10 -24.15
CA LEU A 386 -11.05 -13.20 -25.03
C LEU A 386 -11.42 -13.85 -26.37
N SER A 387 -12.23 -14.91 -26.35
CA SER A 387 -12.68 -15.60 -27.57
C SER A 387 -13.64 -14.74 -28.40
N ASP A 388 -14.63 -14.09 -27.79
CA ASP A 388 -15.58 -13.20 -28.49
C ASP A 388 -14.88 -11.98 -29.11
N GLY A 389 -13.80 -11.50 -28.48
CA GLY A 389 -12.97 -10.41 -28.99
C GLY A 389 -11.86 -10.84 -29.96
N HIS A 390 -11.66 -12.15 -30.17
CA HIS A 390 -10.51 -12.75 -30.87
C HIS A 390 -9.15 -12.23 -30.39
N ARG A 391 -8.96 -12.25 -29.06
CA ARG A 391 -7.82 -11.64 -28.35
C ARG A 391 -6.87 -12.71 -27.81
N ALA A 392 -5.59 -12.61 -28.17
CA ALA A 392 -4.51 -13.34 -27.51
C ALA A 392 -3.98 -12.55 -26.30
N VAL A 393 -3.46 -13.28 -25.31
CA VAL A 393 -2.90 -12.74 -24.06
C VAL A 393 -1.47 -13.24 -23.88
N LEU A 394 -0.59 -12.34 -23.47
CA LEU A 394 0.79 -12.64 -23.14
C LEU A 394 1.19 -11.93 -21.84
N VAL A 395 1.58 -12.70 -20.83
CA VAL A 395 2.16 -12.19 -19.58
C VAL A 395 3.63 -12.62 -19.54
N VAL A 396 4.53 -11.68 -19.27
CA VAL A 396 5.96 -11.93 -19.10
C VAL A 396 6.34 -11.46 -17.71
N GLU A 397 6.59 -12.39 -16.81
CA GLU A 397 6.99 -12.15 -15.42
C GLU A 397 8.53 -12.13 -15.28
N ASP A 398 8.99 -11.30 -14.34
CA ASP A 398 10.40 -11.08 -13.98
C ASP A 398 11.42 -10.87 -15.12
N ALA A 399 11.05 -10.12 -16.17
CA ALA A 399 11.97 -9.75 -17.25
C ALA A 399 12.59 -8.35 -17.07
N ALA A 400 13.79 -8.13 -17.62
CA ALA A 400 14.40 -6.81 -17.63
C ALA A 400 13.70 -5.87 -18.64
N GLY A 401 13.17 -6.41 -19.74
CA GLY A 401 12.31 -5.71 -20.70
C GLY A 401 11.59 -6.70 -21.62
N ALA A 402 10.40 -6.35 -22.08
CA ALA A 402 9.62 -7.14 -23.05
C ALA A 402 8.79 -6.20 -23.94
N TRP A 403 8.69 -6.52 -25.23
CA TRP A 403 7.83 -5.82 -26.18
C TRP A 403 7.39 -6.73 -27.33
N LEU A 404 6.24 -6.40 -27.91
CA LEU A 404 5.77 -6.99 -29.15
C LEU A 404 6.28 -6.17 -30.34
N THR A 405 6.59 -6.86 -31.44
CA THR A 405 6.96 -6.22 -32.72
C THR A 405 6.38 -6.98 -33.92
N ASN A 406 5.97 -6.21 -34.95
CA ASN A 406 5.65 -6.72 -36.28
C ASN A 406 6.84 -6.65 -37.25
N GLY A 407 8.02 -6.22 -36.78
CA GLY A 407 9.24 -6.01 -37.56
C GLY A 407 9.48 -4.57 -38.02
N GLU A 408 8.47 -3.70 -38.00
CA GLU A 408 8.59 -2.27 -38.35
C GLU A 408 8.43 -1.34 -37.14
N ILE A 409 7.46 -1.65 -36.27
CA ILE A 409 7.07 -0.87 -35.08
C ILE A 409 7.00 -1.79 -33.84
N SER A 410 6.85 -1.21 -32.65
CA SER A 410 6.85 -1.96 -31.38
C SER A 410 5.90 -1.39 -30.32
N THR A 411 5.39 -2.26 -29.46
CA THR A 411 4.66 -1.87 -28.23
C THR A 411 5.23 -2.65 -27.04
N GLY A 412 5.64 -1.95 -25.97
CA GLY A 412 6.26 -2.51 -24.77
C GLY A 412 7.48 -1.71 -24.27
N TYR A 413 8.38 -2.34 -23.53
CA TYR A 413 9.50 -1.67 -22.84
C TYR A 413 10.86 -2.38 -23.01
N ASP A 414 11.86 -1.66 -23.53
CA ASP A 414 13.16 -2.22 -23.92
C ASP A 414 14.32 -2.01 -22.92
N ARG A 415 14.00 -1.73 -21.64
CA ARG A 415 14.88 -1.19 -20.57
C ARG A 415 15.18 0.31 -20.65
N ARG A 416 15.07 0.96 -21.81
CA ARG A 416 15.47 2.36 -22.02
C ARG A 416 14.31 3.26 -22.42
N ARG A 417 13.34 2.75 -23.17
CA ARG A 417 12.22 3.48 -23.76
C ARG A 417 10.93 2.66 -23.65
N MET A 418 9.82 3.39 -23.50
CA MET A 418 8.48 2.87 -23.73
C MET A 418 8.10 3.07 -25.20
N HIS A 419 7.54 2.03 -25.80
CA HIS A 419 7.00 2.02 -27.16
C HIS A 419 5.51 1.69 -27.07
N GLU A 420 4.68 2.44 -27.78
CA GLU A 420 3.21 2.32 -27.81
C GLU A 420 2.78 2.63 -29.26
N GLU A 421 3.36 1.89 -30.22
CA GLU A 421 3.30 2.24 -31.65
C GLU A 421 2.45 1.27 -32.48
N ILE A 422 2.15 0.06 -31.97
CA ILE A 422 1.25 -0.92 -32.62
C ILE A 422 -0.20 -0.68 -32.15
N ASP A 423 -1.08 -0.36 -33.10
CA ASP A 423 -2.52 -0.21 -32.90
C ASP A 423 -3.15 -1.50 -32.33
N ASP A 424 -4.25 -1.37 -31.57
CA ASP A 424 -5.03 -2.42 -30.92
C ASP A 424 -4.27 -3.37 -29.95
N VAL A 425 -2.97 -3.15 -29.70
CA VAL A 425 -2.22 -3.80 -28.63
C VAL A 425 -2.42 -3.03 -27.32
N LEU A 426 -3.17 -3.62 -26.38
CA LEU A 426 -3.19 -3.15 -25.00
C LEU A 426 -1.91 -3.61 -24.32
N PHE A 427 -1.23 -2.68 -23.64
CA PHE A 427 0.01 -2.96 -22.93
C PHE A 427 -0.03 -2.40 -21.51
N ASP A 428 0.40 -3.20 -20.55
CA ASP A 428 0.63 -2.76 -19.18
C ASP A 428 1.94 -3.28 -18.59
N ARG A 429 2.48 -2.56 -17.60
CA ARG A 429 3.72 -2.88 -16.93
C ARG A 429 3.63 -2.68 -15.42
N VAL A 430 3.93 -3.75 -14.68
CA VAL A 430 4.02 -3.74 -13.22
C VAL A 430 5.43 -4.19 -12.82
N ASN A 431 6.31 -3.23 -12.49
CA ASN A 431 7.73 -3.46 -12.19
C ASN A 431 8.52 -4.17 -13.32
N ARG A 432 8.75 -5.48 -13.18
CA ARG A 432 9.42 -6.39 -14.14
C ARG A 432 8.43 -7.37 -14.80
N THR A 433 7.14 -7.20 -14.54
CA THR A 433 6.06 -7.88 -15.27
C THR A 433 5.56 -7.00 -16.41
N TYR A 434 5.35 -7.60 -17.58
CA TYR A 434 4.81 -6.98 -18.78
C TYR A 434 3.61 -7.77 -19.25
N ARG A 435 2.57 -7.08 -19.71
CA ARG A 435 1.31 -7.70 -20.13
C ARG A 435 0.85 -7.12 -21.45
N PHE A 436 0.39 -7.99 -22.32
CA PHE A 436 -0.11 -7.65 -23.64
C PHE A 436 -1.42 -8.38 -23.90
N GLU A 437 -2.41 -7.64 -24.40
CA GLU A 437 -3.64 -8.21 -24.96
C GLU A 437 -3.81 -7.62 -26.37
N TYR A 438 -3.90 -8.47 -27.39
CA TYR A 438 -3.81 -8.06 -28.79
C TYR A 438 -4.64 -8.96 -29.72
N PRO A 439 -4.97 -8.54 -30.95
CA PRO A 439 -5.75 -9.37 -31.88
C PRO A 439 -4.97 -10.61 -32.29
N ALA A 440 -5.53 -11.80 -32.11
CA ALA A 440 -4.81 -13.07 -32.23
C ALA A 440 -4.07 -13.26 -33.58
N ASP A 441 -4.70 -12.89 -34.69
CA ASP A 441 -4.17 -13.03 -36.05
C ASP A 441 -3.04 -12.03 -36.43
N SER A 442 -2.53 -11.25 -35.47
CA SER A 442 -1.63 -10.11 -35.75
C SER A 442 -0.19 -10.49 -36.14
N GLY A 443 0.18 -11.78 -36.09
CA GLY A 443 1.51 -12.27 -36.52
C GLY A 443 2.69 -11.64 -35.77
N LEU A 444 2.49 -11.28 -34.51
CA LEU A 444 3.45 -10.56 -33.70
C LEU A 444 4.56 -11.47 -33.15
N TRP A 445 5.70 -10.85 -32.87
CA TRP A 445 6.83 -11.49 -32.21
C TRP A 445 7.01 -10.87 -30.84
N LEU A 446 7.16 -11.69 -29.80
CA LEU A 446 7.71 -11.23 -28.52
C LEU A 446 9.23 -11.09 -28.69
N GLU A 447 9.76 -9.94 -28.31
CA GLU A 447 11.17 -9.77 -27.99
C GLU A 447 11.36 -9.45 -26.51
N LEU A 448 12.39 -10.06 -25.94
CA LEU A 448 12.64 -10.12 -24.51
C LEU A 448 14.11 -9.74 -24.23
N VAL A 449 14.35 -8.92 -23.22
CA VAL A 449 15.66 -8.76 -22.59
C VAL A 449 15.62 -9.44 -21.23
N ASP A 450 16.44 -10.47 -21.11
CA ASP A 450 16.39 -11.50 -20.08
C ASP A 450 17.74 -11.55 -19.35
N ASP A 451 17.71 -11.39 -18.03
CA ASP A 451 18.83 -11.64 -17.11
C ASP A 451 18.69 -12.99 -16.36
N GLY A 452 17.65 -13.77 -16.69
CA GLY A 452 17.47 -15.18 -16.30
C GLY A 452 16.24 -15.43 -15.45
N GLY A 453 15.50 -16.50 -15.77
CA GLY A 453 14.32 -16.92 -15.00
C GLY A 453 13.05 -16.12 -15.32
N ALA A 454 13.02 -15.39 -16.43
CA ALA A 454 11.79 -14.78 -16.91
C ALA A 454 10.76 -15.86 -17.25
N ARG A 455 9.52 -15.70 -16.79
CA ARG A 455 8.43 -16.66 -17.00
C ARG A 455 7.43 -16.08 -17.97
N ILE A 456 7.22 -16.76 -19.09
CA ILE A 456 6.30 -16.36 -20.16
C ILE A 456 5.06 -17.23 -20.07
N LEU A 457 3.90 -16.59 -20.03
CA LEU A 457 2.59 -17.22 -20.07
C LEU A 457 1.88 -16.71 -21.32
N TYR A 458 1.44 -17.62 -22.17
CA TYR A 458 0.77 -17.29 -23.42
C TYR A 458 -0.56 -18.01 -23.55
N PHE A 459 -1.57 -17.29 -24.04
CA PHE A 459 -2.89 -17.80 -24.40
C PHE A 459 -3.29 -17.27 -25.78
N HIS A 460 -3.83 -18.17 -26.61
CA HIS A 460 -4.41 -17.88 -27.91
C HIS A 460 -5.82 -18.50 -27.99
N PRO A 461 -6.85 -17.76 -28.43
CA PRO A 461 -8.24 -18.21 -28.41
C PRO A 461 -8.56 -19.32 -29.44
N GLY A 462 -7.73 -19.46 -30.47
CA GLY A 462 -7.93 -20.43 -31.56
C GLY A 462 -8.77 -19.87 -32.72
N GLU A 463 -8.94 -20.63 -33.80
CA GLU A 463 -9.79 -20.24 -34.93
C GLU A 463 -11.29 -20.57 -34.71
N GLU A 464 -11.58 -21.55 -33.85
CA GLU A 464 -12.93 -21.98 -33.48
C GLU A 464 -13.03 -22.14 -31.94
N PRO A 465 -14.19 -21.90 -31.31
CA PRO A 465 -14.38 -22.12 -29.88
C PRO A 465 -14.08 -23.55 -29.46
N GLY A 466 -13.33 -23.76 -28.37
CA GLY A 466 -12.83 -25.08 -27.98
C GLY A 466 -11.48 -25.46 -28.64
N MET A 467 -10.84 -24.55 -29.37
CA MET A 467 -9.47 -24.69 -29.88
C MET A 467 -8.47 -23.74 -29.20
N GLU A 468 -8.78 -23.33 -27.98
CA GLU A 468 -7.89 -22.48 -27.18
C GLU A 468 -6.57 -23.22 -26.92
N THR A 469 -5.44 -22.50 -27.05
CA THR A 469 -4.11 -23.04 -26.75
C THR A 469 -3.39 -22.12 -25.80
N ALA A 470 -2.76 -22.68 -24.78
CA ALA A 470 -1.89 -21.95 -23.88
C ALA A 470 -0.60 -22.74 -23.63
N TRP A 471 0.46 -22.01 -23.27
CA TRP A 471 1.70 -22.58 -22.78
C TRP A 471 2.37 -21.65 -21.78
N ILE A 472 3.18 -22.25 -20.91
CA ILE A 472 3.99 -21.56 -19.90
C ILE A 472 5.44 -22.02 -20.08
N GLU A 473 6.38 -21.08 -20.21
CA GLU A 473 7.80 -21.38 -20.36
C GLU A 473 8.66 -20.47 -19.48
N GLU A 474 9.71 -21.03 -18.90
CA GLU A 474 10.72 -20.31 -18.12
C GLU A 474 12.02 -20.20 -18.92
N THR A 475 12.60 -19.00 -18.97
CA THR A 475 13.88 -18.80 -19.64
C THR A 475 15.02 -19.39 -18.82
N SER A 476 15.88 -20.15 -19.50
CA SER A 476 17.14 -20.58 -18.93
C SER A 476 17.99 -19.39 -18.46
N ALA A 477 18.51 -19.43 -17.23
CA ALA A 477 19.40 -18.39 -16.74
C ALA A 477 20.62 -18.22 -17.68
N PRO A 478 20.99 -16.98 -18.06
CA PRO A 478 22.20 -16.71 -18.84
C PRO A 478 23.45 -16.90 -17.97
N ALA A 479 24.62 -16.63 -18.54
CA ALA A 479 25.85 -16.57 -17.75
C ALA A 479 25.74 -15.46 -16.68
N GLU A 480 26.28 -15.70 -15.49
CA GLU A 480 26.15 -14.78 -14.35
C GLU A 480 26.61 -13.35 -14.72
N GLY A 481 25.70 -12.39 -14.59
CA GLY A 481 25.94 -10.98 -14.91
C GLY A 481 25.72 -10.57 -16.37
N THR A 482 25.29 -11.47 -17.26
CA THR A 482 24.95 -11.12 -18.65
C THR A 482 23.43 -11.00 -18.86
N THR A 483 23.03 -10.27 -19.91
CA THR A 483 21.61 -10.19 -20.34
C THR A 483 21.51 -10.62 -21.79
N ILE A 484 20.61 -11.54 -22.11
CA ILE A 484 20.40 -12.07 -23.47
C ILE A 484 19.15 -11.42 -24.08
N ARG A 485 19.18 -11.13 -25.39
CA ARG A 485 17.98 -10.80 -26.15
C ARG A 485 17.41 -12.06 -26.78
N ARG A 486 16.17 -12.41 -26.43
CA ARG A 486 15.44 -13.54 -27.01
C ARG A 486 14.28 -13.02 -27.87
N ARG A 487 13.87 -13.83 -28.86
CA ARG A 487 12.71 -13.58 -29.71
C ARG A 487 11.93 -14.87 -29.93
N VAL A 488 10.60 -14.80 -29.95
CA VAL A 488 9.72 -15.94 -30.25
C VAL A 488 8.54 -15.49 -31.12
N SER A 489 8.11 -16.35 -32.04
CA SER A 489 6.91 -16.13 -32.84
C SER A 489 5.68 -16.41 -31.97
N LEU A 490 4.66 -15.56 -32.02
CA LEU A 490 3.40 -15.76 -31.31
C LEU A 490 2.31 -16.29 -32.27
N GLU A 491 2.72 -17.16 -33.19
CA GLU A 491 1.83 -17.95 -34.04
C GLU A 491 1.38 -19.22 -33.28
N THR A 492 0.25 -19.80 -33.69
CA THR A 492 -0.35 -20.98 -33.04
C THR A 492 0.60 -22.19 -33.03
N GLY A 493 1.03 -22.63 -31.85
CA GLY A 493 1.84 -23.83 -31.65
C GLY A 493 2.87 -23.68 -30.52
N ASP A 494 3.80 -24.64 -30.47
CA ASP A 494 4.92 -24.64 -29.51
C ASP A 494 5.89 -23.46 -29.79
N PRO A 495 6.38 -22.75 -28.76
CA PRO A 495 7.26 -21.61 -28.92
C PRO A 495 8.62 -21.97 -29.55
N ILE A 496 8.94 -21.36 -30.69
CA ILE A 496 10.24 -21.51 -31.35
C ILE A 496 11.12 -20.28 -31.06
N TRP A 497 11.94 -20.38 -30.01
CA TRP A 497 12.85 -19.31 -29.60
C TRP A 497 14.07 -19.14 -30.51
N GLN A 498 14.42 -17.88 -30.73
CA GLN A 498 15.62 -17.43 -31.43
C GLN A 498 16.42 -16.52 -30.48
N VAL A 499 17.72 -16.78 -30.35
CA VAL A 499 18.63 -15.88 -29.62
C VAL A 499 19.09 -14.77 -30.56
N VAL A 500 18.70 -13.52 -30.26
CA VAL A 500 18.94 -12.35 -31.12
C VAL A 500 20.19 -11.62 -30.66
N ALA A 501 21.32 -12.33 -30.81
CA ALA A 501 22.68 -11.94 -30.41
C ALA A 501 22.92 -11.72 -28.90
N GLU A 502 24.16 -11.98 -28.49
CA GLU A 502 24.70 -11.45 -27.23
C GLU A 502 24.95 -9.94 -27.43
N PRO A 503 24.58 -9.07 -26.49
CA PRO A 503 25.02 -7.69 -26.53
C PRO A 503 26.52 -7.62 -26.21
N ASP A 504 27.33 -7.26 -27.21
CA ASP A 504 28.63 -6.62 -26.95
C ASP A 504 28.39 -5.38 -26.06
N GLU A 505 29.23 -5.20 -25.03
CA GLU A 505 29.07 -4.27 -23.88
C GLU A 505 28.65 -2.82 -24.19
#